data_AF-A0A1G9LVJ3-F1
#
_entry.id   AF-A0A1G9LVJ3-F1
#
_cell.length_a   1.000
_cell.length_b   1.000
_cell.length_c   1.000
_cell.angle_alpha   90.00
_cell.angle_beta   90.00
_cell.angle_gamma   90.00
#
_symmetry.space_group_name_H-M   'P 1'
#
loop_
_entity.id
_entity.type
_entity.pdbx_description
1 polymer ?
#
loop_
_entity_poly.entity_id
_entity_poly.type
_entity_poly.pdbx_seq_one_letter_code
_entity_poly.pdbx_strand_id
1 'polypeptide(L)'
;MNYRLRIIAAILLKEFQDIKKNKNLLVMYFLPVLLTIIFTYFVPDMPSGFALNIGLLFLVVMMGMYVPSMLIAEEKEKKTLEVLLFSPAGAEEVLIGKGLLTYISILIVTLLLVLIVGLEGRSLIIIFLSTALISIFSIMVGMMVGLLSPDQRSTGTIGLPVYMLLLLVPQLAALSGAGVMNFLASLLPTTYYFKIQEKAIAQALQPGDLALEFAVLVISIFVSFIALVFLYRKKGI
;
A
#
# COMPACT_ATOMS: atom_id res chain seq x y z
N MET A 1 -5.69 -28.93 -11.60
CA MET A 1 -5.27 -27.67 -10.95
C MET A 1 -3.77 -27.73 -10.72
N ASN A 2 -3.00 -26.81 -11.31
CA ASN A 2 -1.53 -26.83 -11.25
C ASN A 2 -1.04 -26.83 -9.79
N TYR A 3 -0.06 -27.68 -9.48
CA TYR A 3 0.48 -27.85 -8.12
C TYR A 3 0.89 -26.52 -7.47
N ARG A 4 1.54 -25.63 -8.21
CA ARG A 4 1.94 -24.27 -7.77
C ARG A 4 0.76 -23.39 -7.36
N LEU A 5 -0.36 -23.46 -8.07
CA LEU A 5 -1.57 -22.70 -7.72
C LEU A 5 -2.20 -23.17 -6.41
N ARG A 6 -2.09 -24.46 -6.07
CA ARG A 6 -2.54 -24.98 -4.78
C ARG A 6 -1.71 -24.44 -3.62
N ILE A 7 -0.40 -24.30 -3.81
CA ILE A 7 0.51 -23.72 -2.82
C ILE A 7 0.13 -22.26 -2.55
N ILE A 8 0.01 -21.44 -3.60
CA ILE A 8 -0.38 -20.02 -3.46
C ILE A 8 -1.75 -19.89 -2.77
N ALA A 9 -2.73 -20.70 -3.17
CA ALA A 9 -4.06 -20.69 -2.53
C ALA A 9 -4.02 -21.08 -1.05
N ALA A 10 -3.18 -22.06 -0.67
CA ALA A 10 -3.00 -22.46 0.72
C ALA A 10 -2.36 -21.33 1.56
N ILE A 11 -1.37 -20.63 0.99
CA ILE A 11 -0.75 -19.46 1.62
C ILE A 11 -1.82 -18.37 1.83
N LEU A 12 -2.58 -18.01 0.79
CA LEU A 12 -3.65 -17.01 0.88
C LEU A 12 -4.67 -17.31 1.99
N LEU A 13 -5.10 -18.58 2.10
CA LEU A 13 -6.06 -18.99 3.13
C LEU A 13 -5.50 -18.87 4.55
N LYS A 14 -4.22 -19.22 4.73
CA LYS A 14 -3.52 -19.03 6.00
C LYS A 14 -3.45 -17.54 6.35
N GLU A 15 -2.98 -16.70 5.42
CA GLU A 15 -2.86 -15.25 5.62
C GLU A 15 -4.20 -14.61 5.99
N PHE A 16 -5.29 -15.03 5.34
CA PHE A 16 -6.63 -14.54 5.66
C PHE A 16 -7.05 -14.89 7.10
N GLN A 17 -6.74 -16.11 7.56
CA GLN A 17 -7.01 -16.52 8.94
C GLN A 17 -6.14 -15.75 9.95
N ASP A 18 -4.88 -15.49 9.61
CA ASP A 18 -3.95 -14.77 10.47
C ASP A 18 -4.37 -13.29 10.61
N ILE A 19 -4.73 -12.62 9.52
CA ILE A 19 -5.31 -11.26 9.54
C ILE A 19 -6.56 -11.21 10.43
N LYS A 20 -7.46 -12.18 10.30
CA LYS A 20 -8.70 -12.22 11.10
C LYS A 20 -8.45 -12.38 12.60
N LYS A 21 -7.37 -13.07 12.99
CA LYS A 21 -7.02 -13.31 14.40
C LYS A 21 -6.16 -12.18 14.98
N ASN A 22 -5.38 -11.50 14.15
CA ASN A 22 -4.45 -10.46 14.57
C ASN A 22 -5.16 -9.10 14.69
N LYS A 23 -5.46 -8.68 15.92
CA LYS A 23 -6.11 -7.41 16.21
C LYS A 23 -5.35 -6.20 15.64
N ASN A 24 -4.02 -6.25 15.60
CA ASN A 24 -3.23 -5.15 15.04
C ASN A 24 -3.48 -5.02 13.52
N LEU A 25 -3.48 -6.14 12.79
CA LEU A 25 -3.81 -6.13 11.36
C LEU A 25 -5.24 -5.64 11.11
N LEU A 26 -6.23 -6.06 11.92
CA LEU A 26 -7.60 -5.58 11.79
C LEU A 26 -7.71 -4.06 11.97
N VAL A 27 -6.96 -3.46 12.89
CA VAL A 27 -6.93 -1.99 13.06
C VAL A 27 -6.40 -1.30 11.80
N MET A 28 -5.37 -1.85 11.16
CA MET A 28 -4.81 -1.29 9.93
C MET A 28 -5.78 -1.31 8.74
N TYR A 29 -6.71 -2.28 8.73
CA TYR A 29 -7.78 -2.36 7.74
C TYR A 29 -8.96 -1.44 8.08
N PHE A 30 -9.26 -1.30 9.36
CA PHE A 30 -10.40 -0.52 9.83
C PHE A 30 -10.14 0.99 9.80
N LEU A 31 -8.92 1.43 10.13
CA LEU A 31 -8.59 2.84 10.31
C LEU A 31 -8.81 3.71 9.05
N PRO A 32 -8.40 3.29 7.83
CA PRO A 32 -8.67 4.08 6.62
C PRO A 32 -10.16 4.27 6.34
N VAL A 33 -10.97 3.23 6.62
CA VAL A 33 -12.43 3.27 6.48
C VAL A 33 -13.03 4.23 7.51
N LEU A 34 -12.63 4.08 8.77
CA LEU A 34 -13.09 4.94 9.86
C LEU A 34 -12.78 6.40 9.58
N LEU A 35 -11.54 6.73 9.18
CA LEU A 35 -11.15 8.10 8.87
C LEU A 35 -11.97 8.69 7.71
N THR A 36 -12.22 7.90 6.66
CA THR A 36 -13.03 8.34 5.53
C THR A 36 -14.46 8.66 5.97
N ILE A 37 -15.08 7.80 6.80
CA ILE A 37 -16.43 8.03 7.34
C ILE A 37 -16.46 9.29 8.21
N ILE A 38 -15.48 9.46 9.10
CA ILE A 38 -15.39 10.63 9.98
C ILE A 38 -15.30 11.91 9.14
N PHE A 39 -14.37 11.98 8.19
CA PHE A 39 -14.19 13.18 7.37
C PHE A 39 -15.37 13.44 6.42
N THR A 40 -16.11 12.40 6.03
CA THR A 40 -17.26 12.56 5.13
C THR A 40 -18.52 13.04 5.87
N TYR A 41 -18.78 12.51 7.07
CA TYR A 41 -20.06 12.73 7.76
C TYR A 41 -19.99 13.53 9.05
N PHE A 42 -18.83 13.57 9.71
CA PHE A 42 -18.68 14.17 11.05
C PHE A 42 -17.89 15.47 11.05
N VAL A 43 -17.25 15.84 9.94
CA VAL A 43 -16.48 17.10 9.81
C VAL A 43 -17.23 18.04 8.85
N PRO A 44 -17.87 19.10 9.37
CA PRO A 44 -18.53 20.10 8.54
C PRO A 44 -17.54 20.82 7.60
N ASP A 45 -18.01 21.28 6.45
CA ASP A 45 -17.26 22.09 5.48
C ASP A 45 -15.95 21.45 4.98
N MET A 46 -15.86 20.12 5.00
CA MET A 46 -14.71 19.39 4.44
C MET A 46 -14.63 19.62 2.92
N PRO A 47 -13.46 20.01 2.36
CA PRO A 47 -13.31 20.16 0.92
C PRO A 47 -13.66 18.88 0.16
N SER A 48 -14.29 19.05 -1.01
CA SER A 48 -14.74 17.94 -1.84
C SER A 48 -13.61 16.97 -2.14
N GLY A 49 -13.81 15.70 -1.74
CA GLY A 49 -12.89 14.60 -1.99
C GLY A 49 -11.64 14.55 -1.10
N PHE A 50 -11.45 15.50 -0.18
CA PHE A 50 -10.37 15.41 0.81
C PHE A 50 -10.47 14.16 1.68
N ALA A 51 -11.69 13.82 2.12
CA ALA A 51 -11.95 12.60 2.90
C ALA A 51 -11.47 11.34 2.17
N LEU A 52 -11.76 11.26 0.86
CA LEU A 52 -11.35 10.14 0.01
C LEU A 52 -9.82 10.12 -0.17
N ASN A 53 -9.19 11.27 -0.44
CA ASN A 53 -7.74 11.37 -0.62
C ASN A 53 -6.98 10.88 0.62
N ILE A 54 -7.36 11.37 1.80
CA ILE A 54 -6.75 10.92 3.07
C ILE A 54 -7.02 9.43 3.28
N GLY A 55 -8.27 8.98 3.13
CA GLY A 55 -8.65 7.58 3.31
C GLY A 55 -7.82 6.64 2.45
N LEU A 56 -7.68 6.97 1.17
CA LEU A 56 -6.93 6.19 0.19
C LEU A 56 -5.41 6.24 0.43
N LEU A 57 -4.88 7.38 0.89
CA LEU A 57 -3.46 7.48 1.23
C LEU A 57 -3.13 6.63 2.48
N PHE A 58 -3.97 6.72 3.51
CA PHE A 58 -3.88 5.86 4.69
C PHE A 58 -4.02 4.39 4.34
N LEU A 59 -4.96 4.05 3.46
CA LEU A 59 -5.15 2.68 2.96
C LEU A 59 -3.86 2.12 2.35
N VAL A 60 -3.26 2.88 1.43
CA VAL A 60 -2.06 2.43 0.71
C VAL A 60 -0.83 2.34 1.62
N VAL A 61 -0.70 3.19 2.64
CA VAL A 61 0.43 3.12 3.59
C VAL A 61 0.21 2.04 4.64
N MET A 62 -0.94 2.02 5.30
CA MET A 62 -1.22 1.09 6.41
C MET A 62 -1.45 -0.32 5.90
N MET A 63 -2.35 -0.52 4.94
CA MET A 63 -2.56 -1.85 4.38
C MET A 63 -1.45 -2.20 3.39
N GLY A 64 -1.04 -1.26 2.54
CA GLY A 64 -0.05 -1.56 1.50
C GLY A 64 1.37 -1.73 2.01
N MET A 65 1.80 -1.06 3.08
CA MET A 65 3.19 -1.17 3.56
C MET A 65 3.29 -1.88 4.90
N TYR A 66 2.51 -1.45 5.89
CA TYR A 66 2.65 -1.96 7.25
C TYR A 66 2.23 -3.44 7.38
N VAL A 67 1.11 -3.83 6.77
CA VAL A 67 0.64 -5.23 6.77
C VAL A 67 1.68 -6.19 6.16
N PRO A 68 2.16 -6.02 4.92
CA PRO A 68 3.16 -6.92 4.36
C PRO A 68 4.50 -6.89 5.11
N SER A 69 4.88 -5.76 5.69
CA SER A 69 6.05 -5.71 6.58
C SER A 69 5.89 -6.63 7.79
N MET A 70 4.72 -6.57 8.43
CA MET A 70 4.38 -7.41 9.57
C MET A 70 4.36 -8.90 9.19
N LEU A 71 3.74 -9.26 8.07
CA LEU A 71 3.61 -10.65 7.62
C LEU A 71 4.96 -11.29 7.30
N ILE A 72 5.91 -10.53 6.75
CA ILE A 72 7.27 -11.01 6.47
C ILE A 72 8.07 -11.13 7.76
N ALA A 73 8.01 -10.14 8.65
CA ALA A 73 8.75 -10.17 9.90
C ALA A 73 8.23 -11.26 10.86
N GLU A 74 6.93 -11.56 10.85
CA GLU A 74 6.33 -12.64 11.62
C GLU A 74 6.87 -14.02 11.19
N GLU A 75 7.03 -14.26 9.90
CA GLU A 75 7.62 -15.51 9.42
C GLU A 75 9.10 -15.64 9.74
N LYS A 76 9.80 -14.51 9.79
CA LYS A 76 11.21 -14.47 10.19
C LYS A 76 11.36 -14.79 11.67
N GLU A 77 10.52 -14.20 12.51
CA GLU A 77 10.47 -14.46 13.95
C GLU A 77 10.17 -15.92 14.26
N LYS A 78 9.20 -16.53 13.54
CA LYS A 78 8.82 -17.94 13.71
C LYS A 78 9.77 -18.93 13.02
N LYS A 79 10.88 -18.46 12.43
CA LYS A 79 11.79 -19.25 11.57
C LYS A 79 11.08 -19.99 10.43
N THR A 80 9.86 -19.58 10.09
CA THR A 80 9.07 -20.21 9.03
C THR A 80 9.64 -19.85 7.67
N LEU A 81 10.28 -18.68 7.54
CA LEU A 81 11.06 -18.30 6.35
C LEU A 81 12.18 -19.28 6.04
N GLU A 82 12.90 -19.78 7.05
CA GLU A 82 13.95 -20.80 6.89
C GLU A 82 13.37 -22.18 6.55
N VAL A 83 12.24 -22.56 7.17
CA VAL A 83 11.54 -23.81 6.87
C VAL A 83 10.93 -23.79 5.45
N LEU A 84 10.52 -22.63 4.95
CA LEU A 84 10.02 -22.46 3.59
C LEU A 84 11.10 -22.76 2.53
N LEU A 85 12.38 -22.53 2.83
CA LEU A 85 13.52 -22.92 1.97
C LEU A 85 13.62 -24.44 1.77
N PHE A 86 13.13 -25.22 2.74
CA PHE A 86 13.07 -26.68 2.66
C PHE A 86 11.68 -27.19 2.23
N SER A 87 10.71 -26.29 2.06
CA SER A 87 9.40 -26.61 1.51
C SER A 87 9.47 -26.62 -0.02
N PRO A 88 8.56 -27.34 -0.71
CA PRO A 88 8.51 -27.32 -2.16
C PRO A 88 8.05 -25.98 -2.76
N ALA A 89 7.74 -24.97 -1.94
CA ALA A 89 7.33 -23.64 -2.38
C ALA A 89 8.54 -22.76 -2.67
N GLY A 90 8.59 -22.16 -3.87
CA GLY A 90 9.64 -21.20 -4.21
C GLY A 90 9.48 -19.88 -3.45
N ALA A 91 10.58 -19.17 -3.19
CA ALA A 91 10.60 -17.83 -2.60
C ALA A 91 9.63 -16.85 -3.30
N GLU A 92 9.56 -16.92 -4.63
CA GLU A 92 8.67 -16.10 -5.44
C GLU A 92 7.19 -16.39 -5.16
N GLU A 93 6.83 -17.66 -4.97
CA GLU A 93 5.45 -18.09 -4.70
C GLU A 93 4.99 -17.63 -3.32
N VAL A 94 5.90 -17.59 -2.33
CA VAL A 94 5.64 -17.06 -0.99
C VAL A 94 5.44 -15.55 -1.03
N LEU A 95 6.34 -14.81 -1.68
CA LEU A 95 6.23 -13.36 -1.81
C LEU A 95 4.95 -12.96 -2.57
N ILE A 96 4.64 -13.65 -3.67
CA ILE A 96 3.41 -13.43 -4.43
C ILE A 96 2.18 -13.77 -3.57
N GLY A 97 2.16 -14.92 -2.89
CA GLY A 97 1.05 -15.33 -2.05
C GLY A 97 0.73 -14.32 -0.96
N LYS A 98 1.76 -13.78 -0.29
CA LYS A 98 1.59 -12.77 0.76
C LYS A 98 1.13 -11.42 0.21
N GLY A 99 1.77 -10.95 -0.85
CA GLY A 99 1.43 -9.67 -1.47
C GLY A 99 0.02 -9.68 -2.08
N LEU A 100 -0.40 -10.81 -2.65
CA LEU A 100 -1.66 -10.91 -3.38
C LEU A 100 -2.89 -10.72 -2.49
N LEU A 101 -2.90 -11.26 -1.27
CA LEU A 101 -4.03 -11.04 -0.35
C LEU A 101 -4.16 -9.57 0.05
N THR A 102 -3.03 -8.92 0.39
CA THR A 102 -2.98 -7.49 0.69
C THR A 102 -3.44 -6.67 -0.50
N TYR A 103 -2.97 -7.01 -1.71
CA TYR A 103 -3.36 -6.33 -2.95
C TYR A 103 -4.87 -6.39 -3.20
N ILE A 104 -5.45 -7.60 -3.16
CA ILE A 104 -6.90 -7.80 -3.30
C ILE A 104 -7.66 -7.02 -2.23
N SER A 105 -7.19 -7.06 -0.99
CA SER A 105 -7.81 -6.34 0.13
C SER A 105 -7.83 -4.82 -0.10
N ILE A 106 -6.73 -4.24 -0.60
CA ILE A 106 -6.66 -2.82 -0.92
C ILE A 106 -7.68 -2.46 -2.00
N LEU A 107 -7.81 -3.25 -3.06
CA LEU A 107 -8.80 -2.99 -4.12
C LEU A 107 -10.24 -3.04 -3.60
N ILE A 108 -10.56 -4.02 -2.75
CA ILE A 108 -11.88 -4.14 -2.13
C ILE A 108 -12.18 -2.93 -1.24
N VAL A 109 -11.22 -2.55 -0.38
CA VAL A 109 -11.41 -1.40 0.52
C VAL A 109 -11.47 -0.10 -0.28
N THR A 110 -10.72 0.03 -1.37
CA THR A 110 -10.80 1.19 -2.30
C THR A 110 -12.21 1.36 -2.84
N LEU A 111 -12.84 0.27 -3.31
CA LEU A 111 -14.23 0.31 -3.76
C LEU A 111 -15.16 0.75 -2.63
N LEU A 112 -14.96 0.23 -1.41
CA LEU A 112 -15.74 0.61 -0.25
C LEU A 112 -15.59 2.12 0.09
N LEU A 113 -14.37 2.67 0.04
CA LEU A 113 -14.15 4.10 0.30
C LEU A 113 -14.81 4.99 -0.76
N VAL A 114 -14.70 4.60 -2.03
CA VAL A 114 -15.34 5.29 -3.16
C VAL A 114 -16.86 5.31 -3.00
N LEU A 115 -17.46 4.18 -2.56
CA LEU A 115 -18.90 4.07 -2.31
C LEU A 115 -19.36 4.94 -1.12
N ILE A 116 -18.57 5.03 -0.06
CA ILE A 116 -18.86 5.90 1.09
C ILE A 116 -18.97 7.38 0.66
N VAL A 117 -18.07 7.81 -0.23
CA VAL A 117 -18.00 9.20 -0.69
C VAL A 117 -18.95 9.47 -1.86
N GLY A 118 -19.49 8.42 -2.51
CA GLY A 118 -20.42 8.55 -3.64
C GLY A 118 -19.74 9.02 -4.94
N LEU A 119 -18.48 8.62 -5.16
CA LEU A 119 -17.76 9.00 -6.37
C LEU A 119 -18.09 8.07 -7.55
N GLU A 120 -18.46 8.64 -8.70
CA GLU A 120 -18.92 7.89 -9.87
C GLU A 120 -18.20 8.27 -11.17
N GLY A 121 -18.34 7.42 -12.20
CA GLY A 121 -17.92 7.72 -13.57
C GLY A 121 -16.41 7.60 -13.80
N ARG A 122 -15.85 8.55 -14.57
CA ARG A 122 -14.44 8.51 -15.01
C ARG A 122 -13.45 8.62 -13.84
N SER A 123 -13.78 9.38 -12.81
CA SER A 123 -12.93 9.57 -11.63
C SER A 123 -12.74 8.27 -10.85
N LEU A 124 -13.79 7.44 -10.72
CA LEU A 124 -13.72 6.12 -10.11
C LEU A 124 -12.67 5.24 -10.82
N ILE A 125 -12.72 5.18 -12.16
CA ILE A 125 -11.80 4.35 -12.94
C ILE A 125 -10.35 4.81 -12.73
N ILE A 126 -10.12 6.12 -12.76
CA ILE A 126 -8.77 6.70 -12.57
C ILE A 126 -8.25 6.38 -11.16
N ILE A 127 -9.06 6.56 -10.13
CA ILE A 127 -8.70 6.26 -8.74
C ILE A 127 -8.46 4.77 -8.54
N PHE A 128 -9.29 3.91 -9.11
CA PHE A 128 -9.12 2.47 -8.98
C PHE A 128 -7.81 2.01 -9.65
N LEU A 129 -7.53 2.51 -10.86
CA LEU A 129 -6.31 2.19 -11.59
C LEU A 129 -5.05 2.73 -10.89
N SER A 130 -5.08 3.96 -10.40
CA SER A 130 -3.94 4.54 -9.68
C SER A 130 -3.70 3.84 -8.35
N THR A 131 -4.76 3.48 -7.61
CA THR A 131 -4.68 2.70 -6.38
C THR A 131 -4.10 1.31 -6.63
N ALA A 132 -4.54 0.64 -7.71
CA ALA A 132 -3.98 -0.63 -8.13
C ALA A 132 -2.45 -0.53 -8.36
N LEU A 133 -1.99 0.47 -9.11
CA LEU A 133 -0.55 0.64 -9.37
C LEU A 133 0.25 0.97 -8.11
N ILE A 134 -0.15 1.98 -7.34
CA ILE A 134 0.59 2.38 -6.13
C ILE A 134 0.61 1.26 -5.08
N SER A 135 -0.44 0.43 -5.00
CA SER A 135 -0.48 -0.67 -4.03
C SER A 135 0.63 -1.71 -4.27
N ILE A 136 1.01 -1.97 -5.53
CA ILE A 136 2.13 -2.86 -5.87
C ILE A 136 3.43 -2.28 -5.31
N PHE A 137 3.69 -0.99 -5.54
CA PHE A 137 4.84 -0.28 -4.98
C PHE A 137 4.86 -0.36 -3.45
N SER A 138 3.72 -0.05 -2.81
CA SER A 138 3.60 -0.04 -1.35
C SER A 138 3.86 -1.42 -0.74
N ILE A 139 3.35 -2.49 -1.36
CA ILE A 139 3.58 -3.87 -0.92
C ILE A 139 5.07 -4.21 -1.00
N MET A 140 5.75 -3.82 -2.07
CA MET A 140 7.20 -4.04 -2.20
C MET A 140 7.98 -3.28 -1.12
N VAL A 141 7.61 -2.02 -0.85
CA VAL A 141 8.21 -1.23 0.25
C VAL A 141 7.97 -1.89 1.60
N GLY A 142 6.74 -2.34 1.87
CA GLY A 142 6.41 -3.07 3.08
C GLY A 142 7.23 -4.35 3.25
N MET A 143 7.35 -5.15 2.20
CA MET A 143 8.19 -6.35 2.20
C MET A 143 9.66 -6.01 2.50
N MET A 144 10.20 -4.94 1.90
CA MET A 144 11.56 -4.48 2.21
C MET A 144 11.74 -4.14 3.69
N VAL A 145 10.80 -3.40 4.28
CA VAL A 145 10.83 -3.10 5.72
C VAL A 145 10.76 -4.39 6.54
N GLY A 146 9.86 -5.32 6.19
CA GLY A 146 9.75 -6.62 6.86
C GLY A 146 11.03 -7.45 6.82
N LEU A 147 11.77 -7.45 5.70
CA LEU A 147 13.06 -8.14 5.57
C LEU A 147 14.16 -7.49 6.45
N LEU A 148 14.12 -6.17 6.58
CA LEU A 148 15.04 -5.40 7.42
C LEU A 148 14.73 -5.59 8.91
N SER A 149 13.46 -5.75 9.27
CA SER A 149 13.00 -5.95 10.64
C SER A 149 13.44 -7.31 11.22
N PRO A 150 13.96 -7.37 12.46
CA PRO A 150 14.26 -8.62 13.14
C PRO A 150 13.01 -9.43 13.49
N ASP A 151 11.93 -8.77 13.90
CA ASP A 151 10.72 -9.39 14.43
C ASP A 151 9.46 -8.56 14.15
N GLN A 152 8.27 -9.14 14.38
CA GLN A 152 6.99 -8.51 14.06
C GLN A 152 6.79 -7.17 14.79
N ARG A 153 7.25 -7.04 16.04
CA ARG A 153 7.07 -5.83 16.86
C ARG A 153 7.96 -4.69 16.36
N SER A 154 9.15 -5.02 15.86
CA SER A 154 10.11 -4.05 15.32
C SER A 154 9.66 -3.40 14.00
N THR A 155 8.70 -3.99 13.27
CA THR A 155 8.20 -3.45 11.99
C THR A 155 7.57 -2.07 12.15
N GLY A 156 6.91 -1.82 13.28
CA GLY A 156 6.40 -0.50 13.63
C GLY A 156 7.55 0.49 13.79
N THR A 157 8.53 0.19 14.64
CA THR A 157 9.62 1.13 14.95
C THR A 157 10.54 1.40 13.76
N ILE A 158 10.89 0.36 12.99
CA ILE A 158 11.80 0.48 11.84
C ILE A 158 11.08 1.07 10.63
N GLY A 159 9.81 0.69 10.42
CA GLY A 159 9.01 1.17 9.30
C GLY A 159 8.43 2.56 9.50
N LEU A 160 8.22 3.00 10.75
CA LEU A 160 7.56 4.27 11.07
C LEU A 160 8.14 5.47 10.31
N PRO A 161 9.48 5.69 10.23
CA PRO A 161 10.02 6.81 9.47
C PRO A 161 9.65 6.75 7.99
N VAL A 162 9.66 5.54 7.39
CA VAL A 162 9.30 5.33 5.99
C VAL A 162 7.81 5.57 5.76
N TYR A 163 6.96 5.00 6.61
CA TYR A 163 5.50 5.14 6.52
C TYR A 163 5.07 6.60 6.73
N MET A 164 5.63 7.27 7.74
CA MET A 164 5.33 8.68 8.01
C MET A 164 5.78 9.58 6.86
N LEU A 165 6.96 9.34 6.30
CA LEU A 165 7.45 10.12 5.16
C LEU A 165 6.52 9.95 3.96
N LEU A 166 6.14 8.72 3.61
CA LEU A 166 5.29 8.44 2.45
C LEU A 166 3.83 8.90 2.65
N LEU A 167 3.37 9.02 3.90
CA LEU A 167 2.03 9.48 4.25
C LEU A 167 1.94 11.00 4.38
N LEU A 168 2.83 11.63 5.14
CA LEU A 168 2.73 13.05 5.48
C LEU A 168 3.28 13.96 4.39
N VAL A 169 4.31 13.53 3.66
CA VAL A 169 4.95 14.41 2.67
C VAL A 169 4.00 14.89 1.58
N PRO A 170 3.17 14.03 0.95
CA PRO A 170 2.17 14.47 -0.02
C PRO A 170 1.23 15.54 0.54
N GLN A 171 0.78 15.37 1.78
CA GLN A 171 -0.18 16.25 2.43
C GLN A 171 0.45 17.60 2.80
N LEU A 172 1.65 17.59 3.39
CA LEU A 172 2.36 18.80 3.78
C LEU A 172 2.81 19.62 2.56
N ALA A 173 3.18 18.97 1.46
CA ALA A 173 3.54 19.66 0.22
C ALA A 173 2.33 20.40 -0.37
N ALA A 174 1.14 19.80 -0.32
CA ALA A 174 -0.10 20.44 -0.76
C ALA A 174 -0.47 21.68 0.08
N LEU A 175 -0.10 21.72 1.37
CA LEU A 175 -0.46 22.81 2.29
C LEU A 175 0.59 23.92 2.39
N SER A 176 1.87 23.57 2.43
CA SER A 176 2.93 24.49 2.91
C SER A 176 3.58 25.35 1.82
N GLY A 177 3.58 24.90 0.56
CA GLY A 177 4.29 25.58 -0.53
C GLY A 177 5.82 25.70 -0.34
N ALA A 178 6.39 25.10 0.70
CA ALA A 178 7.80 25.24 1.04
C ALA A 178 8.71 24.47 0.08
N GLY A 179 9.82 25.08 -0.35
CA GLY A 179 10.72 24.50 -1.36
C GLY A 179 11.28 23.12 -1.00
N VAL A 180 11.64 22.90 0.27
CA VAL A 180 12.16 21.60 0.74
C VAL A 180 11.07 20.52 0.68
N MET A 181 9.85 20.86 1.08
CA MET A 181 8.71 19.95 1.07
C MET A 181 8.35 19.54 -0.36
N ASN A 182 8.37 20.50 -1.28
CA ASN A 182 8.11 20.26 -2.71
C ASN A 182 9.20 19.42 -3.36
N PHE A 183 10.47 19.63 -2.99
CA PHE A 183 11.57 18.79 -3.46
C PHE A 183 11.38 17.34 -2.98
N LEU A 184 11.14 17.12 -1.69
CA LEU A 184 10.89 15.78 -1.16
C LEU A 184 9.67 15.13 -1.83
N ALA A 185 8.57 15.87 -1.96
CA ALA A 185 7.35 15.39 -2.60
C ALA A 185 7.56 15.02 -4.09
N SER A 186 8.47 15.69 -4.79
CA SER A 186 8.80 15.34 -6.18
C SER A 186 9.49 13.98 -6.33
N LEU A 187 10.03 13.42 -5.25
CA LEU A 187 10.70 12.11 -5.26
C LEU A 187 9.76 10.96 -4.88
N LEU A 188 8.60 11.25 -4.29
CA LEU A 188 7.75 10.24 -3.68
C LEU A 188 6.60 9.82 -4.58
N PRO A 189 6.45 8.51 -4.86
CA PRO A 189 5.35 8.01 -5.70
C PRO A 189 3.99 8.28 -5.07
N THR A 190 3.91 8.32 -3.74
CA THR A 190 2.69 8.66 -3.00
C THR A 190 2.23 10.10 -3.23
N THR A 191 3.14 11.03 -3.55
CA THR A 191 2.77 12.39 -3.96
C THR A 191 2.10 12.41 -5.33
N TYR A 192 2.63 11.67 -6.29
CA TYR A 192 2.02 11.58 -7.63
C TYR A 192 0.67 10.86 -7.56
N TYR A 193 0.55 9.83 -6.73
CA TYR A 193 -0.73 9.20 -6.41
C TYR A 193 -1.74 10.21 -5.83
N PHE A 194 -1.35 11.00 -4.82
CA PHE A 194 -2.19 12.03 -4.23
C PHE A 194 -2.65 13.08 -5.27
N LYS A 195 -1.75 13.53 -6.15
CA LYS A 195 -2.06 14.45 -7.26
C LYS A 195 -3.05 13.86 -8.26
N ILE A 196 -2.93 12.56 -8.59
CA ILE A 196 -3.91 11.88 -9.46
C ILE A 196 -5.30 11.98 -8.84
N GLN A 197 -5.41 11.73 -7.53
CA GLN A 197 -6.71 11.77 -6.85
C GLN A 197 -7.31 13.18 -6.86
N GLU A 198 -6.52 14.21 -6.51
CA GLU A 198 -6.98 15.61 -6.57
C GLU A 198 -7.49 15.99 -7.96
N LYS A 199 -6.71 15.69 -9.02
CA LYS A 199 -7.10 15.97 -10.40
C LYS A 199 -8.32 15.15 -10.85
N ALA A 200 -8.43 13.89 -10.43
CA ALA A 200 -9.57 13.02 -10.76
C ALA A 200 -10.86 13.51 -10.11
N ILE A 201 -10.78 14.00 -8.87
CA ILE A 201 -11.92 14.51 -8.11
C ILE A 201 -12.36 15.88 -8.61
N ALA A 202 -11.41 16.74 -9.02
CA ALA A 202 -11.73 18.06 -9.58
C ALA A 202 -12.44 18.01 -10.95
N GLN A 203 -12.54 16.84 -11.59
CA GLN A 203 -13.21 16.57 -12.87
C GLN A 203 -12.76 17.41 -14.10
N ALA A 204 -11.74 18.26 -13.97
CA ALA A 204 -11.22 19.11 -15.03
C ALA A 204 -10.08 18.46 -15.85
N LEU A 205 -10.24 17.19 -16.26
CA LEU A 205 -9.17 16.40 -16.88
C LEU A 205 -9.20 16.39 -18.41
N GLN A 206 -8.15 16.93 -19.04
CA GLN A 206 -7.86 16.73 -20.46
C GLN A 206 -7.13 15.40 -20.71
N PRO A 207 -7.23 14.82 -21.92
CA PRO A 207 -6.41 13.68 -22.30
C PRO A 207 -4.91 14.00 -22.22
N GLY A 208 -4.17 13.31 -21.36
CA GLY A 208 -2.71 13.50 -21.18
C GLY A 208 -2.30 14.11 -19.84
N ASP A 209 -3.23 14.74 -19.11
CA ASP A 209 -2.94 15.47 -17.86
C ASP A 209 -2.42 14.62 -16.70
N LEU A 210 -2.54 13.28 -16.82
CA LEU A 210 -2.13 12.30 -15.82
C LEU A 210 -0.98 11.41 -16.30
N ALA A 211 -0.48 11.60 -17.53
CA ALA A 211 0.49 10.69 -18.13
C ALA A 211 1.80 10.65 -17.33
N LEU A 212 2.26 11.79 -16.83
CA LEU A 212 3.45 11.89 -16.01
C LEU A 212 3.26 11.16 -14.68
N GLU A 213 2.15 11.39 -14.00
CA GLU A 213 1.86 10.79 -12.70
C GLU A 213 1.79 9.26 -12.81
N PHE A 214 1.08 8.73 -13.82
CA PHE A 214 1.03 7.29 -14.07
C PHE A 214 2.39 6.72 -14.46
N ALA A 215 3.17 7.43 -15.27
CA ALA A 215 4.53 7.01 -15.61
C ALA A 215 5.42 6.91 -14.36
N VAL A 216 5.34 7.87 -13.45
CA VAL A 216 6.10 7.82 -12.19
C VAL A 216 5.68 6.63 -11.34
N LEU A 217 4.38 6.33 -11.22
CA LEU A 217 3.92 5.14 -10.48
C LEU A 217 4.51 3.86 -11.06
N VAL A 218 4.49 3.72 -12.39
CA VAL A 218 5.04 2.55 -13.09
C VAL A 218 6.55 2.44 -12.90
N ILE A 219 7.30 3.53 -13.08
CA ILE A 219 8.75 3.56 -12.85
C ILE A 219 9.07 3.17 -11.40
N SER A 220 8.27 3.65 -10.45
CA SER A 220 8.46 3.36 -9.03
C SER A 220 8.28 1.89 -8.70
N ILE A 221 7.34 1.19 -9.36
CA ILE A 221 7.18 -0.26 -9.24
C ILE A 221 8.44 -0.99 -9.71
N PHE A 222 9.00 -0.60 -10.85
CA PHE A 222 10.25 -1.20 -11.37
C PHE A 222 11.43 -0.96 -10.43
N VAL A 223 11.58 0.27 -9.93
CA VAL A 223 12.65 0.63 -8.98
C VAL A 223 12.49 -0.16 -7.67
N SER A 224 11.29 -0.23 -7.09
CA SER A 224 11.03 -0.99 -5.87
C SER A 224 11.23 -2.50 -6.06
N PHE A 225 10.90 -3.03 -7.24
CA PHE A 225 11.13 -4.44 -7.56
C PHE A 225 12.62 -4.77 -7.58
N ILE A 226 13.44 -3.96 -8.27
CA ILE A 226 14.90 -4.14 -8.31
C ILE A 226 15.49 -4.03 -6.90
N ALA A 227 15.06 -3.05 -6.11
CA ALA A 227 15.50 -2.86 -4.74
C ALA A 227 15.14 -4.05 -3.83
N LEU A 228 13.91 -4.58 -3.96
CA LEU A 228 13.45 -5.74 -3.21
C LEU A 228 14.27 -6.99 -3.56
N VAL A 229 14.50 -7.26 -4.85
CA VAL A 229 15.31 -8.40 -5.31
C VAL A 229 16.75 -8.28 -4.80
N PHE A 230 17.35 -7.09 -4.87
CA PHE A 230 18.70 -6.85 -4.35
C PHE A 230 18.78 -7.09 -2.85
N LEU A 231 17.80 -6.58 -2.08
CA LEU A 231 17.74 -6.75 -0.64
C LEU A 231 17.54 -8.22 -0.23
N TYR A 232 16.66 -8.93 -0.94
CA TYR A 232 16.39 -10.34 -0.72
C TYR A 232 17.68 -11.17 -0.89
N ARG A 233 18.39 -10.98 -2.01
CA ARG A 233 19.68 -11.65 -2.27
C ARG A 233 20.75 -11.32 -1.21
N LYS A 234 20.85 -10.06 -0.78
CA LYS A 234 21.85 -9.64 0.21
C LYS A 234 21.61 -10.23 1.60
N LYS A 235 20.35 -10.45 1.97
CA LYS A 235 19.96 -11.00 3.27
C LYS A 235 20.14 -12.52 3.37
N GLY A 236 20.56 -13.19 2.29
CA GLY A 236 20.93 -14.61 2.31
C GLY A 236 19.77 -15.55 2.59
N ILE A 237 18.57 -15.18 2.14
CA ILE A 237 17.40 -16.07 2.05
C ILE A 237 17.29 -16.54 0.61
#